data_AF-A0A6M1LX62-F1
#
_entry.id   AF-A0A6M1LX62-F1
#
_cell.length_a   1.000
_cell.length_b   1.000
_cell.length_c   1.000
_cell.angle_alpha   90.00
_cell.angle_beta   90.00
_cell.angle_gamma   90.00
#
_symmetry.space_group_name_H-M   'P 1'
#
loop_
_entity.id
_entity.type
_entity.pdbx_description
1 polymer ?
#
loop_
_entity_poly.entity_id
_entity_poly.type
_entity_poly.pdbx_seq_one_letter_code
_entity_poly.pdbx_strand_id
1 'polypeptide(L)'
;MARTVSKSAGKKATGKKIAHKASAGKAPVGRPTAATAANGDEMSRMLPVILADQLAEAIRAGAVLSTLPEPMLDIVTLDGAPEALFDLLAEEGRKTRRDEDRCTAALMLIGSALGELRMAVEAEPGGAAAVALLVLFERLGRAAETGALPPDLLVGIAQQFVGARLPLPEPMRDLIAGAALAPMEGVRLPSPEEMAADFAQAAEAMDHDPFLIHEQMAEQFAVFPDEVLVTAIGLMIESDVPAMREAALGWLTDSNPQVVRATAERLAAAARKGRVSAVGADRLAAMRP
;
A
#
# COMPACT_ATOMS: atom_id res chain seq x y z
N MET A 1 -35.54 -6.48 61.61
CA MET A 1 -35.90 -7.12 62.89
C MET A 1 -35.97 -8.63 62.69
N ALA A 2 -35.59 -9.37 63.73
CA ALA A 2 -35.80 -10.81 63.97
C ALA A 2 -34.99 -11.84 63.17
N ARG A 3 -33.95 -12.32 63.86
CA ARG A 3 -33.35 -13.65 63.75
C ARG A 3 -34.40 -14.76 63.91
N THR A 4 -34.17 -15.91 63.29
CA THR A 4 -34.37 -17.20 63.98
C THR A 4 -33.32 -18.21 63.54
N VAL A 5 -32.77 -18.86 64.56
CA VAL A 5 -31.75 -19.90 64.56
C VAL A 5 -32.48 -21.21 64.85
N SER A 6 -32.08 -22.31 64.21
CA SER A 6 -32.13 -23.63 64.85
C SER A 6 -31.04 -24.57 64.35
N LYS A 7 -30.12 -24.85 65.29
CA LYS A 7 -29.46 -26.12 65.63
C LYS A 7 -30.23 -27.37 65.15
N SER A 8 -29.71 -28.57 64.92
CA SER A 8 -28.43 -29.26 65.14
C SER A 8 -28.80 -30.76 65.08
N ALA A 9 -28.09 -31.62 64.33
CA ALA A 9 -27.79 -33.00 64.77
C ALA A 9 -26.85 -33.67 63.76
N GLY A 10 -25.66 -34.04 64.23
CA GLY A 10 -24.67 -34.75 63.43
C GLY A 10 -25.01 -36.21 63.16
N LYS A 11 -24.36 -36.76 62.14
CA LYS A 11 -24.18 -38.20 62.00
C LYS A 11 -22.74 -38.51 61.60
N LYS A 12 -22.16 -39.45 62.34
CA LYS A 12 -20.76 -39.87 62.37
C LYS A 12 -20.30 -40.49 61.05
N ALA A 13 -18.99 -40.36 60.87
CA ALA A 13 -18.16 -40.92 59.82
C ALA A 13 -18.15 -42.46 59.76
N THR A 14 -18.00 -42.97 58.54
CA THR A 14 -17.35 -44.25 58.25
C THR A 14 -16.42 -44.04 57.06
N GLY A 15 -15.13 -44.27 57.29
CA GLY A 15 -14.06 -43.96 56.36
C GLY A 15 -14.01 -44.87 55.14
N LYS A 16 -13.47 -44.31 54.06
CA LYS A 16 -12.89 -45.08 52.97
C LYS A 16 -11.53 -44.46 52.65
N LYS A 17 -10.47 -45.19 53.01
CA LYS A 17 -9.08 -44.88 52.66
C LYS A 17 -8.97 -44.86 51.14
N ILE A 18 -8.68 -43.70 50.55
CA ILE A 18 -8.21 -43.61 49.18
C ILE A 18 -6.69 -43.64 49.23
N ALA A 19 -6.14 -44.75 48.75
CA ALA A 19 -4.72 -44.94 48.59
C ALA A 19 -4.19 -44.00 47.50
N HIS A 20 -3.07 -43.34 47.80
CA HIS A 20 -2.24 -42.64 46.83
C HIS A 20 -1.86 -43.58 45.68
N LYS A 21 -2.24 -43.21 44.45
CA LYS A 21 -1.50 -43.56 43.24
C LYS A 21 -0.89 -42.29 42.68
N ALA A 22 0.44 -42.24 42.79
CA ALA A 22 1.27 -41.24 42.14
C ALA A 22 1.24 -41.43 40.62
N SER A 23 1.28 -40.30 39.93
CA SER A 23 2.06 -40.03 38.72
C SER A 23 1.98 -41.03 37.56
N ALA A 24 1.29 -40.62 36.50
CA ALA A 24 1.63 -40.99 35.14
C ALA A 24 1.42 -39.78 34.21
N GLY A 25 2.53 -39.17 33.81
CA GLY A 25 2.74 -38.56 32.50
C GLY A 25 1.80 -37.44 32.05
N LYS A 26 2.05 -36.22 32.54
CA LYS A 26 1.83 -35.04 31.69
C LYS A 26 2.88 -35.13 30.58
N ALA A 27 2.46 -35.51 29.37
CA ALA A 27 3.33 -35.45 28.21
C ALA A 27 3.88 -34.02 28.11
N PRO A 28 5.19 -33.82 27.94
CA PRO A 28 5.72 -32.49 27.74
C PRO A 28 5.09 -31.96 26.44
N VAL A 29 4.46 -30.79 26.52
CA VAL A 29 4.23 -29.95 25.34
C VAL A 29 5.63 -29.70 24.80
N GLY A 30 6.02 -30.49 23.80
CA GLY A 30 7.31 -30.38 23.16
C GLY A 30 7.41 -28.97 22.63
N ARG A 31 8.41 -28.20 23.10
CA ARG A 31 8.85 -27.03 22.35
C ARG A 31 9.02 -27.47 20.89
N PRO A 32 8.50 -26.71 19.91
CA PRO A 32 8.75 -27.00 18.51
C PRO A 32 10.26 -27.22 18.35
N THR A 33 10.65 -28.37 17.81
CA THR A 33 12.05 -28.60 17.50
C THR A 33 12.45 -27.59 16.43
N ALA A 34 13.73 -27.20 16.37
CA ALA A 34 14.22 -26.27 15.37
C ALA A 34 13.86 -26.70 13.93
N ALA A 35 13.71 -28.01 13.69
CA ALA A 35 13.25 -28.56 12.41
C ALA A 35 11.76 -28.29 12.11
N THR A 36 10.86 -28.33 13.11
CA THR A 36 9.44 -28.01 12.92
C THR A 36 9.23 -26.51 12.72
N ALA A 37 10.03 -25.67 13.39
CA ALA A 37 10.03 -24.22 13.18
C ALA A 37 10.61 -23.86 11.81
N ALA A 38 11.68 -24.52 11.37
CA ALA A 38 12.27 -24.33 10.04
C ALA A 38 11.30 -24.73 8.92
N ASN A 39 10.58 -25.84 9.06
CA ASN A 39 9.56 -26.25 8.10
C ASN A 39 8.37 -25.26 8.05
N GLY A 40 8.04 -24.62 9.17
CA GLY A 40 7.01 -23.59 9.22
C GLY A 40 7.40 -22.32 8.46
N ASP A 41 8.62 -21.82 8.69
CA ASP A 41 9.19 -20.65 8.00
C ASP A 41 9.36 -20.89 6.49
N GLU A 42 9.81 -22.09 6.09
CA GLU A 42 9.94 -22.46 4.68
C GLU A 42 8.58 -22.48 3.96
N MET A 43 7.55 -23.03 4.62
CA MET A 43 6.20 -23.09 4.06
C MET A 43 5.55 -21.71 3.97
N SER A 44 5.75 -20.84 4.96
CA SER A 44 5.26 -19.45 4.93
C SER A 44 5.87 -18.64 3.78
N ARG A 45 7.08 -18.97 3.33
CA ARG A 45 7.70 -18.33 2.15
C ARG A 45 7.31 -18.96 0.83
N MET A 46 7.03 -20.26 0.81
CA MET A 46 6.67 -20.97 -0.42
C MET A 46 5.22 -20.73 -0.85
N LEU A 47 4.29 -20.62 0.11
CA LEU A 47 2.86 -20.45 -0.19
C LEU A 47 2.54 -19.18 -0.99
N PRO A 48 3.10 -17.99 -0.69
CA PRO A 48 2.91 -16.79 -1.50
C PRO A 48 3.41 -16.93 -2.94
N VAL A 49 4.50 -17.67 -3.16
CA VAL A 49 5.05 -17.93 -4.50
C VAL A 49 4.12 -18.84 -5.30
N ILE A 50 3.63 -19.91 -4.68
CA ILE A 50 2.63 -20.81 -5.32
C ILE A 50 1.36 -20.03 -5.67
N LEU A 51 0.94 -19.14 -4.77
CA LEU A 51 -0.21 -18.27 -5.01
C LEU A 51 0.02 -17.32 -6.18
N ALA A 52 1.21 -16.73 -6.30
CA ALA A 52 1.58 -15.90 -7.45
C ALA A 52 1.51 -16.70 -8.76
N ASP A 53 1.95 -17.95 -8.76
CA ASP A 53 1.89 -18.82 -9.94
C ASP A 53 0.44 -19.12 -10.35
N GLN A 54 -0.43 -19.44 -9.38
CA GLN A 54 -1.85 -19.68 -9.64
C GLN A 54 -2.56 -18.43 -10.16
N LEU A 55 -2.25 -17.27 -9.60
CA LEU A 55 -2.81 -16.01 -10.05
C LEU A 55 -2.30 -15.65 -11.45
N ALA A 56 -1.04 -15.91 -11.76
CA ALA A 56 -0.49 -15.74 -13.10
C ALA A 56 -1.21 -16.63 -14.13
N GLU A 57 -1.51 -17.88 -13.78
CA GLU A 57 -2.33 -18.77 -14.63
C GLU A 57 -3.75 -18.23 -14.84
N ALA A 58 -4.37 -17.67 -13.80
CA ALA A 58 -5.69 -17.05 -13.90
C ALA A 58 -5.68 -15.81 -14.82
N ILE A 59 -4.66 -14.95 -14.69
CA ILE A 59 -4.44 -13.78 -15.57
C ILE A 59 -4.29 -14.24 -17.02
N ARG A 60 -3.46 -15.26 -17.28
CA ARG A 60 -3.30 -15.87 -18.61
C ARG A 60 -4.60 -16.40 -19.19
N ALA A 61 -5.47 -16.94 -18.34
CA ALA A 61 -6.80 -17.39 -18.72
C ALA A 61 -7.82 -16.25 -18.93
N GLY A 62 -7.43 -14.99 -18.73
CA GLY A 62 -8.28 -13.81 -18.90
C GLY A 62 -9.19 -13.52 -17.71
N ALA A 63 -8.91 -14.10 -16.53
CA ALA A 63 -9.65 -13.76 -15.32
C ALA A 63 -9.25 -12.37 -14.83
N VAL A 64 -10.23 -11.46 -14.75
CA VAL A 64 -10.04 -10.15 -14.13
C VAL A 64 -10.47 -10.26 -12.67
N LEU A 65 -9.50 -10.30 -11.76
CA LEU A 65 -9.74 -10.25 -10.33
C LEU A 65 -9.59 -8.80 -9.86
N SER A 66 -10.71 -8.18 -9.49
CA SER A 66 -10.71 -6.85 -8.86
C SER A 66 -10.29 -6.90 -7.39
N THR A 67 -10.41 -8.06 -6.74
CA THR A 67 -10.01 -8.32 -5.36
C THR A 67 -9.53 -9.77 -5.22
N LEU A 68 -8.63 -10.01 -4.27
CA LEU A 68 -8.23 -11.37 -3.90
C LEU A 68 -9.35 -12.05 -3.09
N PRO A 69 -9.71 -13.31 -3.39
CA PRO A 69 -10.53 -14.14 -2.51
C PRO A 69 -9.95 -14.24 -1.09
N GLU A 70 -10.81 -14.34 -0.06
CA GLU A 70 -10.37 -14.44 1.35
C GLU A 70 -9.30 -15.52 1.62
N PRO A 71 -9.36 -16.74 1.04
CA PRO A 71 -8.30 -17.73 1.27
C PRO A 71 -6.92 -17.30 0.75
N MET A 72 -6.88 -16.38 -0.22
CA MET A 72 -5.63 -15.81 -0.75
C MET A 72 -5.12 -14.69 0.15
N LEU A 73 -6.03 -13.96 0.83
CA LEU A 73 -5.70 -12.96 1.85
C LEU A 73 -4.98 -13.61 3.05
N ASP A 74 -5.46 -14.76 3.52
CA ASP A 74 -4.81 -15.50 4.61
C ASP A 74 -3.34 -15.84 4.29
N ILE A 75 -3.03 -16.17 3.03
CA ILE A 75 -1.68 -16.52 2.61
C ILE A 75 -0.76 -15.29 2.55
N VAL A 76 -1.27 -14.14 2.09
CA VAL A 76 -0.45 -12.91 2.01
C VAL A 76 -0.25 -12.23 3.37
N THR A 77 -1.00 -12.65 4.40
CA THR A 77 -0.81 -12.22 5.79
C THR A 77 0.18 -13.10 6.58
N LEU A 78 0.70 -14.18 5.98
CA LEU A 78 1.71 -15.01 6.63
C LEU A 78 3.00 -14.22 6.89
N ASP A 79 3.66 -14.51 8.01
CA ASP A 79 4.95 -13.94 8.34
C ASP A 79 5.96 -14.20 7.20
N GLY A 80 6.54 -13.13 6.66
CA GLY A 80 7.51 -13.21 5.56
C GLY A 80 6.90 -13.25 4.15
N ALA A 81 5.57 -13.18 4.01
CA ALA A 81 4.92 -13.23 2.71
C ALA A 81 5.25 -12.04 1.78
N PRO A 82 5.23 -10.77 2.26
CA PRO A 82 5.70 -9.63 1.45
C PRO A 82 7.12 -9.86 0.93
N GLU A 83 8.03 -10.31 1.80
CA GLU A 83 9.43 -10.57 1.48
C GLU A 83 9.59 -11.66 0.42
N ALA A 84 8.84 -12.77 0.55
CA ALA A 84 8.87 -13.84 -0.44
C ALA A 84 8.38 -13.39 -1.82
N LEU A 85 7.35 -12.54 -1.86
CA LEU A 85 6.82 -11.98 -3.10
C LEU A 85 7.79 -10.96 -3.74
N PHE A 86 8.51 -10.17 -2.92
CA PHE A 86 9.58 -9.32 -3.42
C PHE A 86 10.77 -10.12 -3.95
N ASP A 87 11.18 -11.17 -3.26
CA ASP A 87 12.27 -12.05 -3.69
C ASP A 87 11.90 -12.70 -5.04
N LEU A 88 10.63 -13.09 -5.23
CA LEU A 88 10.10 -13.55 -6.50
C LEU A 88 10.19 -12.48 -7.60
N LEU A 89 9.77 -11.23 -7.34
CA LEU A 89 9.89 -10.14 -8.32
C LEU A 89 11.34 -9.84 -8.70
N ALA A 90 12.26 -9.86 -7.74
CA ALA A 90 13.68 -9.66 -8.00
C ALA A 90 14.29 -10.83 -8.77
N GLU A 91 13.80 -12.05 -8.58
CA GLU A 91 14.18 -13.20 -9.41
C GLU A 91 13.70 -13.02 -10.85
N GLU A 92 12.40 -12.71 -11.05
CA GLU A 92 11.85 -12.46 -12.38
C GLU A 92 12.54 -11.27 -13.07
N GLY A 93 12.79 -10.18 -12.35
CA GLY A 93 13.45 -8.98 -12.88
C GLY A 93 14.86 -9.22 -13.43
N ARG A 94 15.55 -10.28 -12.97
CA ARG A 94 16.89 -10.67 -13.46
C ARG A 94 16.84 -11.58 -14.69
N LYS A 95 15.67 -12.09 -15.10
CA LYS A 95 15.55 -12.98 -16.26
C LYS A 95 15.58 -12.18 -17.56
N THR A 96 16.25 -12.74 -18.57
CA THR A 96 16.25 -12.16 -19.93
C THR A 96 14.86 -12.17 -20.57
N ARG A 97 14.04 -13.17 -20.24
CA ARG A 97 12.63 -13.25 -20.62
C ARG A 97 11.81 -13.44 -19.34
N ARG A 98 11.20 -12.36 -18.89
CA ARG A 98 10.37 -12.33 -17.69
C ARG A 98 9.01 -12.94 -17.98
N ASP A 99 8.41 -13.56 -16.97
CA ASP A 99 6.99 -13.92 -17.01
C ASP A 99 6.18 -12.70 -16.52
N GLU A 100 5.66 -11.91 -17.47
CA GLU A 100 4.95 -10.66 -17.16
C GLU A 100 3.65 -10.89 -16.37
N ASP A 101 2.97 -12.03 -16.60
CA ASP A 101 1.77 -12.39 -15.83
C ASP A 101 2.14 -12.72 -14.38
N ARG A 102 3.30 -13.37 -14.17
CA ARG A 102 3.84 -13.66 -12.85
C ARG A 102 4.30 -12.40 -12.12
N CYS A 103 4.92 -11.46 -12.82
CA CYS A 103 5.25 -10.14 -12.28
C CYS A 103 3.98 -9.39 -11.85
N THR A 104 2.96 -9.38 -12.69
CA THR A 104 1.67 -8.74 -12.42
C THR A 104 0.99 -9.36 -11.20
N ALA A 105 0.92 -10.69 -11.14
CA ALA A 105 0.38 -11.43 -10.00
C ALA A 105 1.14 -11.10 -8.71
N ALA A 106 2.47 -11.13 -8.73
CA ALA A 106 3.27 -10.82 -7.56
C ALA A 106 3.05 -9.37 -7.07
N LEU A 107 2.96 -8.40 -7.98
CA LEU A 107 2.64 -7.01 -7.65
C LEU A 107 1.27 -6.88 -6.96
N MET A 108 0.23 -7.54 -7.49
CA MET A 108 -1.11 -7.52 -6.87
C MET A 108 -1.11 -8.10 -5.45
N LEU A 109 -0.40 -9.23 -5.25
CA LEU A 109 -0.28 -9.86 -3.94
C LEU A 109 0.50 -8.99 -2.96
N ILE A 110 1.55 -8.29 -3.43
CA ILE A 110 2.31 -7.32 -2.62
C ILE A 110 1.42 -6.16 -2.19
N GLY A 111 0.64 -5.57 -3.10
CA GLY A 111 -0.29 -4.49 -2.74
C GLY A 111 -1.29 -4.91 -1.66
N SER A 112 -1.79 -6.14 -1.75
CA SER A 112 -2.70 -6.70 -0.75
C SER A 112 -1.99 -6.91 0.60
N ALA A 113 -0.79 -7.51 0.59
CA ALA A 113 0.00 -7.73 1.80
C ALA A 113 0.39 -6.42 2.49
N LEU A 114 0.73 -5.38 1.71
CA LEU A 114 1.01 -4.03 2.20
C LEU A 114 -0.22 -3.39 2.84
N GLY A 115 -1.40 -3.57 2.26
CA GLY A 115 -2.66 -3.09 2.83
C GLY A 115 -2.94 -3.70 4.21
N GLU A 116 -2.75 -5.01 4.35
CA GLU A 116 -2.88 -5.72 5.63
C GLU A 116 -1.82 -5.29 6.65
N LEU A 117 -0.57 -5.14 6.22
CA LEU A 117 0.51 -4.61 7.06
C LEU A 117 0.18 -3.22 7.59
N ARG A 118 -0.36 -2.32 6.76
CA ARG A 118 -0.80 -1.00 7.21
C ARG A 118 -1.86 -1.12 8.30
N MET A 119 -2.90 -1.92 8.09
CA MET A 119 -3.97 -2.10 9.08
C MET A 119 -3.44 -2.66 10.40
N ALA A 120 -2.50 -3.61 10.34
CA ALA A 120 -1.86 -4.17 11.53
C ALA A 120 -0.98 -3.14 12.26
N VAL A 121 -0.23 -2.29 11.54
CA VAL A 121 0.55 -1.20 12.13
C VAL A 121 -0.34 -0.14 12.80
N GLU A 122 -1.47 0.19 12.18
CA GLU A 122 -2.45 1.13 12.74
C GLU A 122 -3.14 0.56 14.00
N ALA A 123 -3.39 -0.75 14.02
CA ALA A 123 -3.97 -1.44 15.17
C ALA A 123 -3.00 -1.52 16.36
N GLU A 124 -1.70 -1.76 16.10
CA GLU A 124 -0.65 -1.84 17.12
C GLU A 124 0.62 -1.07 16.72
N PRO A 125 0.67 0.25 17.02
CA PRO A 125 1.84 1.07 16.73
C PRO A 125 3.10 0.54 17.44
N GLY A 126 4.14 0.23 16.67
CA GLY A 126 5.40 -0.31 17.18
C GLY A 126 5.40 -1.81 17.45
N GLY A 127 4.33 -2.52 17.09
CA GLY A 127 4.24 -3.98 17.14
C GLY A 127 5.05 -4.69 16.06
N ALA A 128 4.86 -6.01 15.95
CA ALA A 128 5.60 -6.85 15.01
C ALA A 128 5.44 -6.42 13.53
N ALA A 129 4.24 -5.96 13.15
CA ALA A 129 3.97 -5.46 11.79
C ALA A 129 4.80 -4.21 11.44
N ALA A 130 5.05 -3.32 12.41
CA ALA A 130 5.90 -2.15 12.19
C ALA A 130 7.36 -2.54 11.97
N VAL A 131 7.84 -3.57 12.69
CA VAL A 131 9.18 -4.13 12.48
C VAL A 131 9.29 -4.81 11.12
N ALA A 132 8.30 -5.61 10.72
CA ALA A 132 8.26 -6.25 9.41
C ALA A 132 8.30 -5.22 8.28
N LEU A 133 7.52 -4.13 8.41
CA LEU A 133 7.52 -3.03 7.46
C LEU A 133 8.90 -2.36 7.31
N LEU A 134 9.63 -2.15 8.42
CA LEU A 134 10.99 -1.61 8.36
C LEU A 134 11.98 -2.57 7.67
N VAL A 135 11.88 -3.87 7.96
CA VAL A 135 12.72 -4.90 7.31
C VAL A 135 12.45 -4.93 5.80
N LEU A 136 11.18 -4.80 5.41
CA LEU A 136 10.76 -4.69 4.02
C LEU A 136 11.39 -3.48 3.32
N PHE A 137 11.39 -2.32 3.99
CA PHE A 137 11.98 -1.09 3.45
C PHE A 137 13.48 -1.23 3.23
N GLU A 138 14.18 -1.84 4.18
CA GLU A 138 15.62 -2.07 4.06
C GLU A 138 15.95 -3.01 2.89
N ARG A 139 15.15 -4.07 2.72
CA ARG A 139 15.30 -5.01 1.59
C ARG A 139 15.05 -4.31 0.26
N LEU A 140 13.99 -3.52 0.16
CA LEU A 140 13.64 -2.75 -1.03
C LEU A 140 14.75 -1.77 -1.40
N GLY A 141 15.28 -1.02 -0.41
CA GLY A 141 16.43 -0.14 -0.62
C GLY A 141 17.62 -0.89 -1.23
N ARG A 142 17.99 -2.04 -0.66
CA ARG A 142 19.10 -2.87 -1.18
C ARG A 142 18.82 -3.42 -2.58
N ALA A 143 17.61 -3.89 -2.86
CA ALA A 143 17.25 -4.42 -4.18
C ALA A 143 17.33 -3.32 -5.26
N ALA A 144 16.92 -2.11 -4.91
CA ALA A 144 16.96 -0.97 -5.80
C ALA A 144 18.41 -0.48 -6.02
N GLU A 145 19.23 -0.37 -4.97
CA GLU A 145 20.65 0.00 -5.06
C GLU A 145 21.48 -0.97 -5.91
N THR A 146 21.16 -2.26 -5.84
CA THR A 146 21.88 -3.30 -6.59
C THR A 146 21.38 -3.48 -8.02
N GLY A 147 20.36 -2.75 -8.45
CA GLY A 147 19.73 -2.91 -9.75
C GLY A 147 19.08 -4.28 -9.94
N ALA A 148 18.68 -4.94 -8.85
CA ALA A 148 18.05 -6.26 -8.90
C ALA A 148 16.62 -6.20 -9.49
N LEU A 149 16.01 -5.01 -9.47
CA LEU A 149 14.71 -4.75 -10.04
C LEU A 149 14.83 -3.78 -11.23
N PRO A 150 14.28 -4.13 -12.40
CA PRO A 150 14.19 -3.22 -13.54
C PRO A 150 13.24 -2.05 -13.26
N PRO A 151 13.40 -0.91 -13.96
CA PRO A 151 12.64 0.33 -13.75
C PRO A 151 11.12 0.17 -13.69
N ASP A 152 10.54 -0.63 -14.57
CA ASP A 152 9.10 -0.86 -14.66
C ASP A 152 8.55 -1.60 -13.44
N LEU A 153 9.28 -2.59 -12.91
CA LEU A 153 8.89 -3.28 -11.68
C LEU A 153 9.04 -2.39 -10.45
N LEU A 154 10.03 -1.49 -10.42
CA LEU A 154 10.16 -0.49 -9.35
C LEU A 154 8.94 0.46 -9.32
N VAL A 155 8.49 0.92 -10.49
CA VAL A 155 7.27 1.74 -10.61
C VAL A 155 6.05 0.93 -10.18
N GLY A 156 5.93 -0.33 -10.61
CA GLY A 156 4.85 -1.21 -10.18
C GLY A 156 4.77 -1.37 -8.66
N ILE A 157 5.91 -1.56 -7.99
CA ILE A 157 5.98 -1.62 -6.52
C ILE A 157 5.59 -0.27 -5.92
N ALA A 158 6.05 0.83 -6.49
CA ALA A 158 5.69 2.17 -6.03
C ALA A 158 4.18 2.39 -5.99
N GLN A 159 3.48 1.95 -7.05
CA GLN A 159 2.02 2.00 -7.13
C GLN A 159 1.36 1.17 -6.03
N GLN A 160 1.93 0.01 -5.67
CA GLN A 160 1.38 -0.81 -4.59
C GLN A 160 1.49 -0.13 -3.22
N PHE A 161 2.59 0.59 -2.98
CA PHE A 161 2.77 1.39 -1.77
C PHE A 161 1.76 2.53 -1.67
N VAL A 162 1.59 3.26 -2.78
CA VAL A 162 0.57 4.32 -2.90
C VAL A 162 -0.82 3.76 -2.66
N GLY A 163 -1.18 2.66 -3.33
CA GLY A 163 -2.48 2.01 -3.17
C GLY A 163 -2.73 1.52 -1.74
N ALA A 164 -1.68 1.02 -1.08
CA ALA A 164 -1.73 0.63 0.33
C ALA A 164 -1.72 1.82 1.30
N ARG A 165 -1.55 3.06 0.81
CA ARG A 165 -1.38 4.30 1.60
C ARG A 165 -0.20 4.25 2.57
N LEU A 166 0.87 3.58 2.16
CA LEU A 166 2.12 3.51 2.90
C LEU A 166 3.16 4.46 2.28
N PRO A 167 3.95 5.17 3.09
CA PRO A 167 4.99 6.03 2.57
C PRO A 167 6.07 5.20 1.86
N LEU A 168 6.53 5.70 0.72
CA LEU A 168 7.67 5.12 0.02
C LEU A 168 8.97 5.39 0.79
N PRO A 169 9.85 4.38 0.96
CA PRO A 169 11.17 4.57 1.54
C PRO A 169 11.99 5.59 0.74
N GLU A 170 12.71 6.48 1.42
CA GLU A 170 13.52 7.53 0.77
C GLU A 170 14.44 7.00 -0.35
N PRO A 171 15.22 5.92 -0.15
CA PRO A 171 16.11 5.39 -1.20
C PRO A 171 15.35 4.92 -2.44
N MET A 172 14.09 4.50 -2.26
CA MET A 172 13.25 4.05 -3.35
C MET A 172 12.64 5.23 -4.11
N ARG A 173 12.33 6.35 -3.44
CA ARG A 173 11.84 7.57 -4.11
C ARG A 173 12.87 8.12 -5.10
N ASP A 174 14.14 8.20 -4.69
CA ASP A 174 15.22 8.68 -5.57
C ASP A 174 15.42 7.76 -6.78
N LEU A 175 15.31 6.44 -6.56
CA LEU A 175 15.47 5.45 -7.62
C LEU A 175 14.25 5.39 -8.55
N ILE A 176 13.04 5.56 -8.04
CA ILE A 176 11.82 5.75 -8.85
C ILE A 176 11.92 7.05 -9.63
N ALA A 177 12.40 8.14 -9.04
CA ALA A 177 12.63 9.40 -9.75
C ALA A 177 13.59 9.18 -10.92
N GLY A 178 14.73 8.52 -10.68
CA GLY A 178 15.68 8.15 -11.74
C GLY A 178 15.08 7.19 -12.79
N ALA A 179 14.31 6.20 -12.36
CA ALA A 179 13.67 5.19 -13.21
C ALA A 179 12.47 5.69 -13.99
N ALA A 180 11.75 6.70 -13.49
CA ALA A 180 10.66 7.39 -14.18
C ALA A 180 11.21 8.41 -15.19
N LEU A 181 12.39 8.98 -14.90
CA LEU A 181 13.10 9.89 -15.81
C LEU A 181 13.89 9.15 -16.90
N ALA A 182 14.35 7.92 -16.66
CA ALA A 182 15.13 7.16 -17.66
C ALA A 182 14.36 6.82 -18.95
N PRO A 183 13.06 6.46 -18.94
CA PRO A 183 12.23 6.38 -20.13
C PRO A 183 11.99 7.73 -20.80
N MET A 184 12.26 8.86 -20.13
CA MET A 184 12.09 10.20 -20.71
C MET A 184 13.31 10.68 -21.51
N GLU A 185 14.43 9.96 -21.50
CA GLU A 185 15.53 10.22 -22.44
C GLU A 185 15.10 9.81 -23.86
N GLY A 186 14.55 10.78 -24.60
CA GLY A 186 14.11 10.61 -25.99
C GLY A 186 12.60 10.56 -26.19
N VAL A 187 11.80 10.53 -25.10
CA VAL A 187 10.36 10.78 -25.19
C VAL A 187 10.15 12.28 -25.29
N ARG A 188 9.56 12.71 -26.41
CA ARG A 188 9.10 14.09 -26.59
C ARG A 188 8.14 14.40 -25.43
N LEU A 189 8.54 15.33 -24.57
CA LEU A 189 7.61 15.95 -23.63
C LEU A 189 6.42 16.47 -24.44
N PRO A 190 5.19 16.12 -24.07
CA PRO A 190 4.04 16.61 -24.79
C PRO A 190 4.07 18.12 -24.80
N SER A 191 3.85 18.69 -25.97
CA SER A 191 3.78 20.15 -26.10
C SER A 191 2.65 20.69 -25.21
N PRO A 192 2.69 21.96 -24.80
CA PRO A 192 1.60 22.55 -24.02
C PRO A 192 0.22 22.39 -24.69
N GLU A 193 0.17 22.35 -26.02
CA GLU A 193 -1.06 22.10 -26.79
C GLU A 193 -1.51 20.64 -26.71
N GLU A 194 -0.57 19.69 -26.74
CA GLU A 194 -0.85 18.25 -26.57
C GLU A 194 -1.39 17.98 -25.15
N MET A 195 -0.74 18.55 -24.13
CA MET A 195 -1.23 18.45 -22.75
C MET A 195 -2.60 19.10 -22.55
N ALA A 196 -2.86 20.25 -23.19
CA ALA A 196 -4.16 20.89 -23.10
C ALA A 196 -5.27 20.04 -23.73
N ALA A 197 -4.96 19.34 -24.84
CA ALA A 197 -5.89 18.40 -25.47
C ALA A 197 -6.15 17.19 -24.56
N ASP A 198 -5.11 16.61 -23.97
CA ASP A 198 -5.23 15.47 -23.05
C ASP A 198 -6.07 15.83 -21.81
N PHE A 199 -5.85 17.03 -21.24
CA PHE A 199 -6.65 17.54 -20.14
C PHE A 199 -8.11 17.81 -20.53
N ALA A 200 -8.36 18.32 -21.73
CA ALA A 200 -9.73 18.51 -22.22
C ALA A 200 -10.45 17.16 -22.38
N GLN A 201 -9.75 16.14 -22.92
CA GLN A 201 -10.29 14.79 -23.06
C GLN A 201 -10.57 14.14 -21.70
N ALA A 202 -9.65 14.27 -20.75
CA ALA A 202 -9.83 13.76 -19.39
C ALA A 202 -11.01 14.43 -18.68
N ALA A 203 -11.16 15.75 -18.83
CA ALA A 203 -12.29 16.48 -18.28
C ALA A 203 -13.62 16.02 -18.89
N GLU A 204 -13.68 15.85 -20.22
CA GLU A 204 -14.88 15.39 -20.91
C GLU A 204 -15.31 13.99 -20.45
N ALA A 205 -14.34 13.07 -20.28
CA ALA A 205 -14.61 11.72 -19.78
C ALA A 205 -15.19 11.69 -18.36
N MET A 206 -14.98 12.76 -17.58
CA MET A 206 -15.42 12.90 -16.19
C MET A 206 -16.54 13.94 -16.04
N ASP A 207 -17.22 14.29 -17.15
CA ASP A 207 -18.30 15.28 -17.20
C ASP A 207 -17.92 16.64 -16.56
N HIS A 208 -16.64 17.01 -16.71
CA HIS A 208 -16.03 18.21 -16.13
C HIS A 208 -16.17 18.31 -14.60
N ASP A 209 -16.31 17.20 -13.88
CA ASP A 209 -16.37 17.19 -12.41
C ASP A 209 -14.96 17.36 -11.81
N PRO A 210 -14.67 18.51 -11.15
CA PRO A 210 -13.34 18.78 -10.60
C PRO A 210 -12.93 17.84 -9.47
N PHE A 211 -13.88 17.19 -8.77
CA PHE A 211 -13.56 16.25 -7.71
C PHE A 211 -13.10 14.91 -8.26
N LEU A 212 -13.80 14.38 -9.28
CA LEU A 212 -13.40 13.14 -9.97
C LEU A 212 -12.06 13.33 -10.69
N ILE A 213 -11.87 14.48 -11.33
CA ILE A 213 -10.59 14.84 -11.94
C ILE A 213 -9.48 14.87 -10.89
N HIS A 214 -9.70 15.53 -9.75
CA HIS A 214 -8.70 15.60 -8.70
C HIS A 214 -8.36 14.20 -8.17
N GLU A 215 -9.35 13.36 -7.88
CA GLU A 215 -9.16 11.99 -7.41
C GLU A 215 -8.30 11.18 -8.40
N GLN A 216 -8.68 11.17 -9.67
CA GLN A 216 -7.96 10.42 -10.70
C GLN A 216 -6.53 10.92 -10.91
N MET A 217 -6.33 12.24 -10.93
CA MET A 217 -5.01 12.85 -11.14
C MET A 217 -4.13 12.71 -9.90
N ALA A 218 -4.70 12.79 -8.69
CA ALA A 218 -3.96 12.57 -7.45
C ALA A 218 -3.45 11.13 -7.37
N GLU A 219 -4.25 10.14 -7.78
CA GLU A 219 -3.82 8.75 -7.89
C GLU A 219 -2.68 8.59 -8.89
N GLN A 220 -2.79 9.21 -10.07
CA GLN A 220 -1.75 9.16 -11.10
C GLN A 220 -0.46 9.86 -10.67
N PHE A 221 -0.56 10.98 -9.96
CA PHE A 221 0.60 11.77 -9.56
C PHE A 221 1.24 11.31 -8.25
N ALA A 222 0.59 10.42 -7.49
CA ALA A 222 1.12 9.93 -6.22
C ALA A 222 2.45 9.17 -6.35
N VAL A 223 2.82 8.73 -7.56
CA VAL A 223 4.11 8.10 -7.86
C VAL A 223 5.20 9.10 -8.25
N PHE A 224 4.85 10.35 -8.50
CA PHE A 224 5.81 11.36 -8.93
C PHE A 224 6.54 11.99 -7.73
N PRO A 225 7.84 12.30 -7.88
CA PRO A 225 8.54 13.16 -6.94
C PRO A 225 7.86 14.52 -6.81
N ASP A 226 8.00 15.15 -5.65
CA ASP A 226 7.33 16.42 -5.33
C ASP A 226 7.62 17.52 -6.36
N GLU A 227 8.85 17.58 -6.90
CA GLU A 227 9.24 18.57 -7.91
C GLU A 227 8.47 18.40 -9.23
N VAL A 228 8.26 17.15 -9.63
CA VAL A 228 7.50 16.79 -10.84
C VAL A 228 6.01 17.02 -10.59
N LEU A 229 5.51 16.60 -9.42
CA LEU A 229 4.14 16.83 -8.98
C LEU A 229 3.77 18.32 -8.99
N VAL A 230 4.61 19.18 -8.40
CA VAL A 230 4.39 20.64 -8.39
C VAL A 230 4.35 21.22 -9.81
N THR A 231 5.15 20.67 -10.73
CA THR A 231 5.14 21.08 -12.13
C THR A 231 3.83 20.67 -12.81
N ALA A 232 3.38 19.42 -12.61
CA ALA A 232 2.13 18.90 -13.17
C ALA A 232 0.89 19.67 -12.65
N ILE A 233 0.81 19.91 -11.33
CA ILE A 233 -0.24 20.75 -10.72
C ILE A 233 -0.22 22.15 -11.34
N GLY A 234 0.96 22.71 -11.55
CA GLY A 234 1.11 24.00 -12.22
C GLY A 234 0.49 24.05 -13.61
N LEU A 235 0.62 22.98 -14.39
CA LEU A 235 0.03 22.86 -15.72
C LEU A 235 -1.50 22.75 -15.64
N MET A 236 -2.04 22.05 -14.63
CA MET A 236 -3.48 22.03 -14.38
C MET A 236 -4.04 23.42 -14.03
N ILE A 237 -3.33 24.19 -13.18
CA ILE A 237 -3.71 25.57 -12.81
C ILE A 237 -3.70 26.49 -14.04
N GLU A 238 -2.78 26.27 -14.97
CA GLU A 238 -2.63 27.08 -16.18
C GLU A 238 -3.52 26.65 -17.34
N SER A 239 -4.15 25.48 -17.25
CA SER A 239 -5.04 24.91 -18.25
C SER A 239 -6.19 25.85 -18.61
N ASP A 240 -6.59 25.87 -19.88
CA ASP A 240 -7.76 26.62 -20.33
C ASP A 240 -9.08 25.94 -19.94
N VAL A 241 -9.04 24.66 -19.56
CA VAL A 241 -10.20 23.89 -19.08
C VAL A 241 -10.54 24.30 -17.63
N PRO A 242 -11.71 24.90 -17.35
CA PRO A 242 -12.07 25.35 -16.01
C PRO A 242 -12.06 24.25 -14.95
N ALA A 243 -12.56 23.05 -15.30
CA ALA A 243 -12.61 21.91 -14.39
C ALA A 243 -11.22 21.46 -13.93
N MET A 244 -10.19 21.53 -14.79
CA MET A 244 -8.80 21.23 -14.38
C MET A 244 -8.27 22.25 -13.37
N ARG A 245 -8.53 23.53 -13.60
CA ARG A 245 -8.11 24.59 -12.67
C ARG A 245 -8.78 24.44 -11.31
N GLU A 246 -10.03 24.00 -11.30
CA GLU A 246 -10.76 23.73 -10.06
C GLU A 246 -10.31 22.44 -9.38
N ALA A 247 -10.00 21.39 -10.12
CA ALA A 247 -9.43 20.16 -9.58
C ALA A 247 -8.07 20.41 -8.90
N ALA A 248 -7.26 21.31 -9.48
CA ALA A 248 -5.97 21.71 -8.92
C ALA A 248 -6.05 22.30 -7.50
N LEU A 249 -7.23 22.78 -7.07
CA LEU A 249 -7.45 23.29 -5.72
C LEU A 249 -7.30 22.22 -4.65
N GLY A 250 -7.53 20.94 -4.97
CA GLY A 250 -7.43 19.83 -4.01
C GLY A 250 -6.04 19.66 -3.41
N TRP A 251 -4.97 20.04 -4.14
CA TRP A 251 -3.60 19.97 -3.62
C TRP A 251 -3.27 21.05 -2.57
N LEU A 252 -4.20 21.95 -2.25
CA LEU A 252 -4.10 22.79 -1.06
C LEU A 252 -4.31 22.02 0.25
N THR A 253 -4.88 20.81 0.17
CA THR A 253 -5.04 19.90 1.32
C THR A 253 -4.01 18.78 1.32
N ASP A 254 -2.97 18.89 0.50
CA ASP A 254 -1.89 17.89 0.45
C ASP A 254 -1.16 17.79 1.80
N SER A 255 -0.73 16.57 2.15
CA SER A 255 0.03 16.32 3.37
C SER A 255 1.43 16.96 3.36
N ASN A 256 1.98 17.25 2.18
CA ASN A 256 3.28 17.85 2.01
C ASN A 256 3.19 19.39 2.00
N PRO A 257 3.78 20.09 3.00
CA PRO A 257 3.73 21.55 3.08
C PRO A 257 4.38 22.26 1.88
N GLN A 258 5.34 21.64 1.19
CA GLN A 258 5.97 22.23 0.01
C GLN A 258 5.01 22.25 -1.18
N VAL A 259 4.28 21.15 -1.39
CA VAL A 259 3.26 21.03 -2.44
C VAL A 259 2.14 22.03 -2.19
N VAL A 260 1.65 22.12 -0.95
CA VAL A 260 0.62 23.10 -0.55
C VAL A 260 1.09 24.52 -0.84
N ARG A 261 2.31 24.88 -0.44
CA ARG A 261 2.87 26.22 -0.65
C ARG A 261 3.01 26.55 -2.14
N ALA A 262 3.60 25.65 -2.92
CA ALA A 262 3.80 25.86 -4.35
C ALA A 262 2.46 25.99 -5.10
N THR A 263 1.48 25.17 -4.74
CA THR A 263 0.11 25.23 -5.25
C THR A 263 -0.53 26.58 -4.93
N ALA A 264 -0.42 27.05 -3.68
CA ALA A 264 -0.95 28.35 -3.25
C ALA A 264 -0.28 29.52 -3.99
N GLU A 265 1.03 29.51 -4.18
CA GLU A 265 1.77 30.54 -4.91
C GLU A 265 1.35 30.61 -6.38
N ARG A 266 1.17 29.45 -7.04
CA ARG A 266 0.69 29.35 -8.42
C ARG A 266 -0.77 29.79 -8.56
N LEU A 267 -1.65 29.39 -7.65
CA LEU A 267 -3.04 29.84 -7.62
C LEU A 267 -3.15 31.35 -7.41
N ALA A 268 -2.31 31.93 -6.55
CA ALA A 268 -2.25 33.38 -6.37
C ALA A 268 -1.77 34.12 -7.65
N ALA A 269 -0.86 33.51 -8.41
CA ALA A 269 -0.47 34.03 -9.73
C ALA A 269 -1.60 33.90 -10.77
N ALA A 270 -2.34 32.79 -10.77
CA ALA A 270 -3.48 32.56 -11.65
C ALA A 270 -4.67 33.49 -11.33
N ALA A 271 -4.93 33.73 -10.05
CA ALA A 271 -5.96 34.66 -9.58
C ALA A 271 -5.72 36.09 -10.09
N ARG A 272 -4.45 36.55 -10.06
CA ARG A 272 -4.05 37.85 -10.63
C ARG A 272 -4.31 37.97 -12.14
N LYS A 273 -4.43 36.84 -12.85
CA LYS A 273 -4.77 36.75 -14.27
C LYS A 273 -6.27 36.51 -14.52
N GLY A 274 -7.11 36.50 -13.48
CA GLY A 274 -8.55 36.22 -13.60
C GLY A 274 -8.88 34.77 -13.92
N ARG A 275 -7.96 33.82 -13.67
CA ARG A 275 -8.14 32.39 -14.00
C ARG A 275 -8.78 31.56 -12.88
N VAL A 276 -9.04 32.16 -11.72
CA VAL A 276 -9.78 31.52 -10.62
C VAL A 276 -11.26 31.88 -10.75
N SER A 277 -12.13 30.88 -10.86
CA SER A 277 -13.57 31.06 -10.94
C SER A 277 -14.15 31.55 -9.60
N ALA A 278 -15.35 32.14 -9.62
CA ALA A 278 -16.05 32.50 -8.38
C ALA A 278 -16.30 31.27 -7.49
N VAL A 279 -16.69 30.14 -8.10
CA VAL A 279 -16.87 28.86 -7.41
C VAL A 279 -15.56 28.38 -6.77
N GLY A 280 -14.44 28.50 -7.49
CA GLY A 280 -13.12 28.19 -6.96
C GLY A 280 -12.73 29.10 -5.80
N ALA A 281 -13.05 30.40 -5.87
CA ALA A 281 -12.83 31.36 -4.79
C ALA A 281 -13.66 31.02 -3.53
N ASP A 282 -14.93 30.63 -3.70
CA ASP A 282 -15.79 30.20 -2.60
C ASP A 282 -15.26 28.93 -1.92
N ARG A 283 -14.78 27.96 -2.72
CA ARG A 283 -14.13 26.74 -2.19
C ARG A 283 -12.83 27.06 -1.44
N LEU A 284 -11.99 27.96 -1.98
CA LEU A 284 -10.79 28.45 -1.29
C LEU A 284 -11.13 29.11 0.05
N ALA A 285 -12.21 29.88 0.11
CA ALA A 285 -12.69 30.48 1.35
C ALA A 285 -13.20 29.43 2.35
N ALA A 286 -13.83 28.35 1.87
CA ALA A 286 -14.29 27.25 2.71
C ALA A 286 -13.15 26.36 3.25
N MET A 287 -12.01 26.28 2.55
CA MET A 287 -10.82 25.55 2.98
C MET A 287 -9.94 26.31 3.97
N ARG A 288 -10.29 27.56 4.33
CA ARG A 288 -9.57 28.31 5.36
C ARG A 288 -9.83 27.67 6.74
N PRO A 289 -8.78 27.42 7.53
CA PRO A 289 -8.94 26.96 8.92
C PRO A 289 -9.63 28.00 9.81
#